data_AF-A0A3R9WX71-F1
#
_entry.id   AF-A0A3R9WX71-F1
#
_cell.length_a   1.000
_cell.length_b   1.000
_cell.length_c   1.000
_cell.angle_alpha   90.00
_cell.angle_beta   90.00
_cell.angle_gamma   90.00
#
_symmetry.space_group_name_H-M   'P 1'
#
loop_
_entity.id
_entity.type
_entity.pdbx_description
1 polymer ?
#
loop_
_entity_poly.entity_id
_entity_poly.type
_entity_poly.pdbx_seq_one_letter_code
_entity_poly.pdbx_strand_id
1 'polypeptide(L)'
;MDKVEQIGLNWDKFVQSVEEEPHELIALGIEGMKRVILKNLEPLARFLGMKAISFEWGKWYARMERIDLDEDESELSIIKDKELYVSLEDENGCSVVVLAIREDDSGEVDVFTRSSGEVLEIVFSGRICESQDVPWDDDPW
;
A
#
# COMPACT_ATOMS: atom_id res chain seq x y z
N MET A 1 8.21 -28.61 2.62
CA MET A 1 8.03 -27.16 2.71
C MET A 1 7.89 -26.83 4.17
N ASP A 2 8.81 -26.02 4.69
CA ASP A 2 8.80 -25.61 6.09
C ASP A 2 7.59 -24.69 6.36
N LYS A 3 7.10 -24.66 7.61
CA LYS A 3 5.96 -23.84 8.03
C LYS A 3 6.24 -22.35 7.80
N VAL A 4 7.50 -21.94 7.94
CA VAL A 4 7.97 -20.57 7.69
C VAL A 4 7.89 -20.22 6.20
N GLU A 5 8.41 -21.09 5.33
CA GLU A 5 8.31 -20.92 3.88
C GLU A 5 6.86 -20.78 3.43
N GLN A 6 5.96 -21.56 4.03
CA GLN A 6 4.54 -21.50 3.71
C GLN A 6 3.87 -20.18 4.11
N ILE A 7 4.33 -19.54 5.20
CA ILE A 7 3.81 -18.22 5.62
C ILE A 7 4.17 -17.15 4.58
N GLY A 8 5.45 -17.09 4.17
CA GLY A 8 5.90 -16.15 3.14
C GLY A 8 5.19 -16.38 1.80
N LEU A 9 5.15 -17.63 1.34
CA LEU A 9 4.48 -18.01 0.10
C LEU A 9 2.99 -17.66 0.05
N ASN A 10 2.29 -17.69 1.19
CA ASN A 10 0.87 -17.30 1.23
C ASN A 10 0.70 -15.79 1.03
N TRP A 11 1.56 -14.98 1.65
CA TRP A 11 1.58 -13.54 1.44
C TRP A 11 1.94 -13.21 -0.01
N ASP A 12 3.00 -13.82 -0.54
CA ASP A 12 3.49 -13.57 -1.90
C ASP A 12 2.43 -13.90 -2.96
N LYS A 13 1.73 -15.02 -2.81
CA LYS A 13 0.61 -15.37 -3.69
C LYS A 13 -0.54 -14.39 -3.59
N PHE A 14 -0.83 -13.91 -2.38
CA PHE A 14 -1.89 -12.94 -2.19
C PHE A 14 -1.53 -11.60 -2.86
N VAL A 15 -0.35 -11.05 -2.62
CA VAL A 15 0.05 -9.78 -3.25
C VAL A 15 0.14 -9.90 -4.76
N GLN A 16 0.63 -11.02 -5.28
CA GLN A 16 0.61 -11.29 -6.73
C GLN A 16 -0.82 -11.26 -7.29
N SER A 17 -1.80 -11.87 -6.60
CA SER A 17 -3.20 -11.81 -7.07
C SER A 17 -3.78 -10.39 -7.03
N VAL A 18 -3.32 -9.54 -6.11
CA VAL A 18 -3.74 -8.14 -6.04
C VAL A 18 -3.11 -7.32 -7.16
N GLU A 19 -1.86 -7.59 -7.54
CA GLU A 19 -1.21 -6.95 -8.69
C GLU A 19 -1.84 -7.38 -10.02
N GLU A 20 -2.22 -8.64 -10.16
CA GLU A 20 -2.84 -9.18 -11.37
C GLU A 20 -4.29 -8.70 -11.54
N GLU A 21 -5.08 -8.67 -10.46
CA GLU A 21 -6.52 -8.35 -10.50
C GLU A 21 -6.96 -7.44 -9.32
N PRO A 22 -6.47 -6.19 -9.24
CA PRO A 22 -6.72 -5.32 -8.08
C PRO A 22 -8.19 -4.97 -7.87
N HIS A 23 -8.95 -4.88 -8.95
CA HIS A 23 -10.38 -4.58 -8.90
C HIS A 23 -11.19 -5.65 -8.17
N GLU A 24 -10.75 -6.92 -8.17
CA GLU A 24 -11.42 -7.97 -7.40
C GLU A 24 -11.36 -7.68 -5.91
N LEU A 25 -10.21 -7.23 -5.42
CA LEU A 25 -10.03 -6.83 -4.03
C LEU A 25 -10.86 -5.58 -3.72
N ILE A 26 -10.77 -4.53 -4.56
CA ILE A 26 -11.52 -3.27 -4.39
C ILE A 26 -13.04 -3.52 -4.34
N ALA A 27 -13.56 -4.41 -5.18
CA ALA A 27 -14.98 -4.74 -5.25
C ALA A 27 -15.55 -5.33 -3.94
N LEU A 28 -14.70 -5.87 -3.07
CA LEU A 28 -15.11 -6.35 -1.74
C LEU A 28 -15.51 -5.22 -0.78
N GLY A 29 -15.14 -3.98 -1.12
CA GLY A 29 -15.25 -2.83 -0.24
C GLY A 29 -14.30 -2.90 0.96
N ILE A 30 -14.23 -1.81 1.71
CA ILE A 30 -13.23 -1.61 2.77
C ILE A 30 -13.16 -2.76 3.80
N GLU A 31 -14.31 -3.17 4.36
CA GLU A 31 -14.36 -4.25 5.36
C GLU A 31 -14.00 -5.62 4.77
N GLY A 32 -14.33 -5.84 3.50
CA GLY A 32 -13.98 -7.06 2.78
C GLY A 32 -12.49 -7.13 2.49
N MET A 33 -11.91 -6.04 1.98
CA MET A 33 -10.47 -5.89 1.78
C MET A 33 -9.70 -6.13 3.07
N LYS A 34 -10.06 -5.43 4.15
CA LYS A 34 -9.43 -5.57 5.47
C LYS A 34 -9.40 -7.02 5.92
N ARG A 35 -10.53 -7.74 5.79
CA ARG A 35 -10.62 -9.16 6.19
C ARG A 35 -9.69 -10.05 5.38
N VAL A 36 -9.67 -9.90 4.06
CA VAL A 36 -8.85 -10.75 3.17
C VAL A 36 -7.37 -10.46 3.35
N ILE A 37 -7.00 -9.17 3.46
CA ILE A 37 -5.62 -8.75 3.70
C ILE A 37 -5.12 -9.31 5.04
N LEU A 38 -5.86 -9.11 6.14
CA LEU A 38 -5.48 -9.62 7.46
C LEU A 38 -5.31 -11.14 7.48
N LYS A 39 -6.21 -11.88 6.80
CA LYS A 39 -6.13 -13.34 6.71
C LYS A 39 -4.78 -13.82 6.12
N ASN A 40 -4.22 -13.08 5.16
CA ASN A 40 -2.96 -13.44 4.51
C ASN A 40 -1.73 -12.83 5.19
N LEU A 41 -1.85 -11.61 5.75
CA LEU A 41 -0.73 -10.86 6.32
C LEU A 41 -0.45 -11.19 7.79
N GLU A 42 -1.48 -11.47 8.60
CA GLU A 42 -1.32 -11.68 10.05
C GLU A 42 -0.33 -12.81 10.41
N PRO A 43 -0.29 -13.96 9.71
CA PRO A 43 0.72 -14.98 9.97
C PRO A 43 2.15 -14.48 9.78
N LEU A 44 2.39 -13.67 8.74
CA LEU A 44 3.70 -13.08 8.46
C LEU A 44 4.07 -12.04 9.52
N ALA A 45 3.15 -11.13 9.85
CA ALA A 45 3.35 -10.12 10.89
C ALA A 45 3.72 -10.75 12.25
N ARG A 46 2.99 -11.81 12.65
CA ARG A 46 3.28 -12.56 13.89
C ARG A 46 4.63 -13.28 13.84
N PHE A 47 4.99 -13.85 12.70
CA PHE A 47 6.28 -14.52 12.51
C PHE A 47 7.45 -13.53 12.65
N LEU A 48 7.30 -12.34 12.09
CA LEU A 48 8.29 -11.25 12.14
C LEU A 48 8.40 -10.57 13.52
N GLY A 49 7.46 -10.85 14.44
CA GLY A 49 7.43 -10.18 15.75
C GLY A 49 6.92 -8.74 15.69
N MET A 50 6.09 -8.41 14.69
CA MET A 50 5.51 -7.06 14.56
C MET A 50 4.48 -6.81 15.67
N LYS A 51 4.42 -5.58 16.15
CA LYS A 51 3.52 -5.13 17.22
C LYS A 51 2.10 -4.88 16.72
N ALA A 52 1.95 -4.30 15.52
CA ALA A 52 0.64 -4.00 14.96
C ALA A 52 0.62 -4.09 13.42
N ILE A 53 -0.60 -4.22 12.88
CA ILE A 53 -0.90 -4.03 11.46
C ILE A 53 -1.77 -2.77 11.37
N SER A 54 -1.28 -1.75 10.68
CA SER A 54 -2.01 -0.51 10.42
C SER A 54 -2.73 -0.61 9.08
N PHE A 55 -3.95 -0.07 9.04
CA PHE A 55 -4.81 -0.10 7.87
C PHE A 55 -5.42 1.28 7.71
N GLU A 56 -4.89 2.05 6.76
CA GLU A 56 -5.22 3.45 6.54
C GLU A 56 -5.90 3.58 5.19
N TRP A 57 -7.11 4.13 5.16
CA TRP A 57 -7.79 4.42 3.90
C TRP A 57 -8.26 5.85 3.87
N GLY A 58 -8.26 6.44 2.67
CA GLY A 58 -8.61 7.82 2.48
C GLY A 58 -9.21 8.09 1.11
N LYS A 59 -9.83 9.26 0.99
CA LYS A 59 -10.11 9.87 -0.30
C LYS A 59 -9.37 11.19 -0.33
N TRP A 60 -8.44 11.32 -1.28
CA TRP A 60 -7.74 12.55 -1.55
C TRP A 60 -8.55 13.41 -2.50
N TYR A 61 -8.54 14.72 -2.25
CA TYR A 61 -9.17 15.69 -3.13
C TYR A 61 -8.26 16.90 -3.23
N ALA A 62 -7.77 17.19 -4.43
CA ALA A 62 -7.02 18.40 -4.72
C ALA A 62 -7.63 19.14 -5.91
N ARG A 63 -7.56 20.47 -5.87
CA ARG A 63 -7.91 21.35 -6.98
C ARG A 63 -6.74 22.29 -7.22
N MET A 64 -6.15 22.21 -8.40
CA MET A 64 -4.98 22.97 -8.79
C MET A 64 -5.33 23.85 -9.97
N GLU A 65 -4.94 25.11 -9.90
CA GLU A 65 -5.06 26.07 -10.99
C GLU A 65 -3.63 26.43 -11.39
N ARG A 66 -3.21 25.97 -12.56
CA ARG A 66 -1.93 26.33 -13.15
C ARG A 66 -2.14 27.57 -14.00
N ILE A 67 -1.42 28.63 -13.65
CA ILE A 67 -1.38 29.87 -14.42
C ILE A 67 -0.05 29.89 -15.14
N ASP A 68 -0.07 29.72 -16.46
CA ASP A 68 1.11 29.99 -17.27
C ASP A 68 1.30 31.51 -17.37
N LEU A 69 2.52 31.99 -17.21
CA LEU A 69 2.80 33.43 -17.23
C LEU A 69 2.89 33.99 -18.65
N ASP A 70 3.05 33.11 -19.64
CA ASP A 70 3.15 33.45 -21.06
C ASP A 70 1.85 33.15 -21.83
N GLU A 71 0.85 32.53 -21.18
CA GLU A 71 -0.47 32.24 -21.76
C GLU A 71 -1.59 32.95 -20.98
N ASP A 72 -2.63 33.39 -21.67
CA ASP A 72 -3.76 34.08 -21.04
C ASP A 72 -4.77 33.12 -20.36
N GLU A 73 -4.65 31.80 -20.60
CA GLU A 73 -5.55 30.78 -20.06
C GLU A 73 -4.93 30.03 -18.87
N SER A 74 -5.72 29.87 -17.81
CA SER A 74 -5.37 29.04 -16.66
C SER A 74 -5.87 27.62 -16.85
N GLU A 75 -5.03 26.62 -16.60
CA GLU A 75 -5.41 25.21 -16.60
C GLU A 75 -5.94 24.81 -15.21
N LEU A 76 -7.11 24.15 -15.16
CA LEU A 76 -7.66 23.63 -13.91
C LEU A 76 -7.55 22.10 -13.87
N SER A 77 -6.86 21.58 -12.88
CA SER A 77 -6.75 20.15 -12.58
C SER A 77 -7.51 19.81 -11.29
N ILE A 78 -8.23 18.69 -11.29
CA ILE A 78 -8.92 18.16 -10.13
C ILE A 78 -8.46 16.71 -9.94
N ILE A 79 -7.94 16.40 -8.75
CA ILE A 79 -7.47 15.05 -8.39
C ILE A 79 -8.42 14.48 -7.34
N LYS A 80 -8.82 13.22 -7.50
CA LYS A 80 -9.83 12.55 -6.67
C LYS A 80 -9.49 11.07 -6.46
N ASP A 81 -8.45 10.84 -5.68
CA ASP A 81 -7.90 9.49 -5.55
C ASP A 81 -8.46 8.81 -4.31
N LYS A 82 -8.66 7.49 -4.38
CA LYS A 82 -8.92 6.65 -3.21
C LYS A 82 -7.67 5.85 -2.93
N GLU A 83 -7.21 5.93 -1.69
CA GLU A 83 -5.98 5.27 -1.31
C GLU A 83 -6.20 4.34 -0.13
N LEU A 84 -5.47 3.24 -0.12
CA LEU A 84 -5.37 2.29 0.96
C LEU A 84 -3.89 1.99 1.21
N TYR A 85 -3.44 2.11 2.45
CA TYR A 85 -2.11 1.70 2.91
C TYR A 85 -2.25 0.64 4.00
N VAL A 86 -1.41 -0.38 3.89
CA VAL A 86 -1.28 -1.45 4.88
C VAL A 86 0.16 -1.54 5.30
N SER A 87 0.38 -1.38 6.61
CA SER A 87 1.72 -1.28 7.18
C SER A 87 1.89 -2.23 8.35
N LEU A 88 3.12 -2.67 8.58
CA LEU A 88 3.52 -3.43 9.77
C LEU A 88 4.31 -2.52 10.71
N GLU A 89 3.86 -2.37 11.95
CA GLU A 89 4.51 -1.55 12.99
C GLU A 89 5.33 -2.43 13.94
N ASP A 90 6.57 -2.04 14.24
CA ASP A 90 7.45 -2.68 15.22
C ASP A 90 7.22 -2.17 16.66
N GLU A 91 7.96 -2.71 17.62
CA GLU A 91 7.83 -2.30 19.03
C GLU A 91 8.25 -0.84 19.30
N ASN A 92 9.08 -0.27 18.42
CA ASN A 92 9.60 1.09 18.51
C ASN A 92 8.66 2.12 17.86
N GLY A 93 7.56 1.68 17.24
CA GLY A 93 6.61 2.54 16.54
C GLY A 93 7.04 2.88 15.10
N CYS A 94 8.04 2.18 14.55
CA CYS A 94 8.39 2.30 13.15
C CYS A 94 7.52 1.36 12.31
N SER A 95 7.09 1.87 11.15
CA SER A 95 6.20 1.14 10.25
C SER A 95 6.83 0.95 8.88
N VAL A 96 6.60 -0.21 8.26
CA VAL A 96 6.90 -0.49 6.85
C VAL A 96 5.60 -0.68 6.08
N VAL A 97 5.42 0.03 4.97
CA VAL A 97 4.29 -0.20 4.06
C VAL A 97 4.55 -1.48 3.27
N VAL A 98 3.60 -2.42 3.32
CA VAL A 98 3.70 -3.74 2.66
C VAL A 98 2.71 -3.92 1.51
N LEU A 99 1.64 -3.14 1.50
CA LEU A 99 0.66 -3.06 0.42
C LEU A 99 0.09 -1.64 0.40
N ALA A 100 0.06 -1.03 -0.78
CA ALA A 100 -0.70 0.18 -1.02
C ALA A 100 -1.48 0.07 -2.34
N ILE A 101 -2.67 0.65 -2.38
CA ILE A 101 -3.55 0.67 -3.54
C ILE A 101 -4.06 2.09 -3.73
N ARG A 102 -3.94 2.62 -4.94
CA ARG A 102 -4.49 3.91 -5.34
C ARG A 102 -5.43 3.72 -6.53
N GLU A 103 -6.65 4.20 -6.42
CA GLU A 103 -7.63 4.27 -7.51
C GLU A 103 -7.88 5.74 -7.85
N ASP A 104 -7.59 6.14 -9.08
CA ASP A 104 -7.82 7.50 -9.55
C ASP A 104 -9.32 7.76 -9.87
N ASP A 105 -9.63 8.93 -10.44
CA ASP A 105 -11.00 9.27 -10.81
C ASP A 105 -11.49 8.65 -12.13
N SER A 106 -10.56 8.14 -12.93
CA SER A 106 -10.83 7.39 -14.16
C SER A 106 -11.14 5.91 -13.89
N GLY A 107 -10.79 5.43 -12.69
CA GLY A 107 -10.88 4.04 -12.26
C GLY A 107 -9.63 3.22 -12.60
N GLU A 108 -8.53 3.86 -12.99
CA GLU A 108 -7.21 3.24 -13.08
C GLU A 108 -6.69 2.95 -11.67
N VAL A 109 -6.03 1.81 -11.50
CA VAL A 109 -5.56 1.34 -10.19
C VAL A 109 -4.08 1.05 -10.22
N ASP A 110 -3.35 1.77 -9.37
CA ASP A 110 -1.97 1.49 -9.03
C ASP A 110 -1.88 0.62 -7.79
N VAL A 111 -0.97 -0.36 -7.82
CA VAL A 111 -0.69 -1.25 -6.70
C VAL A 111 0.80 -1.22 -6.40
N PHE A 112 1.12 -1.04 -5.12
CA PHE A 112 2.46 -1.24 -4.59
C PHE A 112 2.42 -2.40 -3.61
N THR A 113 3.31 -3.38 -3.78
CA THR A 113 3.42 -4.50 -2.83
C THR A 113 4.88 -4.75 -2.48
N ARG A 114 5.10 -5.33 -1.29
CA ARG A 114 6.39 -5.93 -0.92
C ARG A 114 6.22 -7.42 -0.77
N SER A 115 7.12 -8.18 -1.40
CA SER A 115 7.21 -9.61 -1.14
C SER A 115 7.63 -9.89 0.30
N SER A 116 7.33 -11.09 0.78
CA SER A 116 7.73 -11.57 2.10
C SER A 116 9.24 -11.50 2.31
N GLY A 117 10.03 -11.76 1.25
CA GLY A 117 11.49 -11.64 1.24
C GLY A 117 11.97 -10.20 1.46
N GLU A 118 11.36 -9.22 0.78
CA GLU A 118 11.68 -7.80 0.98
C GLU A 118 11.32 -7.33 2.39
N VAL A 119 10.14 -7.72 2.88
CA VAL A 119 9.71 -7.37 4.25
C VAL A 119 10.68 -7.96 5.28
N LEU A 120 11.10 -9.23 5.11
CA LEU A 120 12.10 -9.86 5.96
C LEU A 120 13.44 -9.10 5.92
N GLU A 121 13.90 -8.71 4.74
CA GLU A 121 15.15 -7.98 4.58
C GLU A 121 15.08 -6.62 5.31
N ILE A 122 13.99 -5.88 5.16
CA ILE A 122 13.78 -4.59 5.83
C ILE A 122 13.78 -4.75 7.35
N VAL A 123 13.00 -5.71 7.87
CA VAL A 123 12.86 -5.96 9.31
C VAL A 123 14.21 -6.37 9.91
N PHE A 124 14.92 -7.33 9.31
CA PHE A 124 16.18 -7.82 9.87
C PHE A 124 17.38 -6.90 9.66
N SER A 125 17.31 -5.98 8.69
CA SER A 125 18.31 -4.92 8.52
C SER A 125 18.07 -3.70 9.42
N GLY A 126 16.94 -3.64 10.12
CA GLY A 126 16.58 -2.51 10.97
C GLY A 126 16.17 -1.24 10.21
N ARG A 127 15.81 -1.36 8.92
CA ARG A 127 15.45 -0.23 8.02
C ARG A 127 13.95 0.11 8.03
N ILE A 128 13.20 -0.36 9.04
CA ILE A 128 11.73 -0.22 9.10
C ILE A 128 11.33 1.26 9.01
N CYS A 129 12.00 2.15 9.75
CA CYS A 129 11.66 3.57 9.80
C CYS A 129 11.92 4.31 8.47
N GLU A 130 12.66 3.71 7.53
CA GLU A 130 13.02 4.28 6.23
C GLU A 130 12.15 3.72 5.09
N SER A 131 11.15 2.88 5.40
CA SER A 131 10.41 2.09 4.41
C SER A 131 8.92 2.42 4.37
N GLN A 132 8.59 3.71 4.55
CA GLN A 132 7.21 4.20 4.57
C GLN A 132 6.74 4.70 3.21
N ASP A 133 7.67 5.15 2.36
CA ASP A 133 7.32 5.77 1.10
C ASP A 133 6.88 4.74 0.05
N VAL A 134 5.85 5.09 -0.72
CA VAL A 134 5.42 4.36 -1.92
C VAL A 134 5.67 5.20 -3.18
N PRO A 135 5.67 4.61 -4.40
CA PRO A 135 6.15 5.29 -5.60
C PRO A 135 5.46 6.61 -5.94
N TRP A 136 4.21 6.79 -5.51
CA TRP A 136 3.42 7.98 -5.78
C TRP A 136 3.43 9.02 -4.65
N ASP A 137 4.09 8.76 -3.53
CA ASP A 137 4.34 9.78 -2.50
C ASP A 137 5.39 10.80 -2.98
N ASP A 138 6.28 10.36 -3.88
CA ASP A 138 7.37 11.16 -4.43
C ASP A 138 6.98 11.97 -5.68
N ASP A 139 5.76 11.78 -6.21
CA ASP A 139 5.33 12.47 -7.44
C ASP A 139 5.06 13.96 -7.12
N PRO A 140 5.88 14.91 -7.63
CA PRO A 140 5.64 16.31 -7.42
C PRO A 140 4.48 16.73 -8.36
N TRP A 141 3.26 16.67 -7.82
CA TRP A 141 2.04 17.16 -8.45
C TRP A 141 2.13 18.65 -8.84
#